data_AF-A0A450WVM6-F1
#
_entry.id   AF-A0A450WVM6-F1
#
_cell.length_a   1.000
_cell.length_b   1.000
_cell.length_c   1.000
_cell.angle_alpha   90.00
_cell.angle_beta   90.00
_cell.angle_gamma   90.00
#
_symmetry.space_group_name_H-M   'P 1'
#
loop_
_entity.id
_entity.type
_entity.pdbx_description
1 polymer ?
#
loop_
_entity_poly.entity_id
_entity_poly.type
_entity_poly.pdbx_seq_one_letter_code
_entity_poly.pdbx_strand_id
1 'polypeptide(L)'
;MNPADFYLEEYKWLRAEISGNVKETRALERYALLGAAAVWAWIFTNGGDSSLPPGAWYIPSVLVLTGALRSLTLWLDVRNIAVYIREEVESAAKDSRNNIIGWETWLDQQRNKPSDRTASKRKELMGVLKDAFTSKYTLMTIGFWLLLFVVTLVGGYCLRS
;
A
#
# COMPACT_ATOMS: atom_id res chain seq x y z
N MET A 1 -2.63 37.27 -13.89
CA MET A 1 -3.02 35.86 -14.07
C MET A 1 -4.30 35.66 -13.29
N ASN A 2 -5.33 35.07 -13.88
CA ASN A 2 -6.58 34.81 -13.17
C ASN A 2 -6.29 33.74 -12.09
N PRO A 3 -6.68 33.92 -10.82
CA PRO A 3 -6.47 32.91 -9.78
C PRO A 3 -7.02 31.54 -10.19
N ALA A 4 -8.13 31.50 -10.95
CA ALA A 4 -8.70 30.25 -11.45
C ALA A 4 -7.76 29.49 -12.41
N ASP A 5 -7.02 30.21 -13.26
CA ASP A 5 -6.08 29.60 -14.20
C ASP A 5 -4.86 29.00 -13.47
N PHE A 6 -4.41 29.66 -12.40
CA PHE A 6 -3.32 29.18 -11.55
C PHE A 6 -3.68 27.85 -10.86
N TYR A 7 -4.84 27.76 -10.20
CA TYR A 7 -5.27 26.52 -9.54
C TYR A 7 -5.49 25.37 -10.53
N LEU A 8 -5.90 25.69 -11.77
CA LEU A 8 -6.09 24.69 -12.81
C LEU A 8 -4.76 24.09 -13.28
N GLU A 9 -3.72 24.93 -13.45
CA GLU A 9 -2.37 24.46 -13.76
C GLU A 9 -1.77 23.63 -12.62
N GLU A 10 -1.92 24.09 -11.38
CA GLU A 10 -1.47 23.38 -10.19
C GLU A 10 -2.15 22.01 -10.07
N TYR A 11 -3.46 21.94 -10.26
CA TYR A 11 -4.21 20.68 -10.28
C TYR A 11 -3.67 19.70 -11.34
N LYS A 12 -3.40 20.18 -12.55
CA LYS A 12 -2.83 19.36 -13.63
C LYS A 12 -1.46 18.80 -13.23
N TRP A 13 -0.62 19.63 -12.62
CA TRP A 13 0.71 19.23 -12.18
C TRP A 13 0.65 18.17 -11.06
N LEU A 14 -0.15 18.39 -10.01
CA LEU A 14 -0.33 17.44 -8.91
C LEU A 14 -0.89 16.09 -9.40
N ARG A 15 -1.80 16.12 -10.37
CA ARG A 15 -2.34 14.89 -10.97
C ARG A 15 -1.28 14.14 -11.79
N ALA A 16 -0.41 14.87 -12.49
CA ALA A 16 0.72 14.27 -13.19
C ALA A 16 1.68 13.61 -12.19
N GLU A 17 1.96 14.26 -11.07
CA GLU A 17 2.79 13.73 -9.98
C GLU A 17 2.22 12.44 -9.39
N ILE A 18 0.93 12.42 -9.02
CA ILE A 18 0.24 11.20 -8.54
C ILE A 18 0.39 10.07 -9.58
N SER A 19 0.19 10.38 -10.87
CA SER A 19 0.31 9.38 -11.94
C SER A 19 1.74 8.84 -12.07
N GLY A 20 2.75 9.68 -11.80
CA GLY A 20 4.15 9.29 -11.73
C GLY A 20 4.41 8.31 -10.60
N ASN A 21 3.96 8.66 -9.39
CA ASN A 21 4.14 7.83 -8.18
C ASN A 21 3.46 6.45 -8.33
N VAL A 22 2.28 6.39 -8.94
CA VAL A 22 1.59 5.12 -9.22
C VAL A 22 2.38 4.26 -10.23
N LYS A 23 2.98 4.88 -11.25
CA LYS A 23 3.82 4.14 -12.23
C LYS A 23 5.09 3.61 -11.57
N GLU A 24 5.76 4.42 -10.75
CA GLU A 24 6.94 4.02 -10.00
C GLU A 24 6.62 2.85 -9.06
N THR A 25 5.48 2.92 -8.35
CA THR A 25 5.04 1.84 -7.45
C THR A 25 4.88 0.52 -8.19
N ARG A 26 4.21 0.51 -9.34
CA ARG A 26 4.04 -0.70 -10.16
C ARG A 26 5.37 -1.24 -10.71
N ALA A 27 6.32 -0.35 -11.03
CA ALA A 27 7.64 -0.75 -11.48
C ALA A 27 8.42 -1.42 -10.33
N LEU A 28 8.42 -0.81 -9.15
CA LEU A 28 9.05 -1.36 -7.94
C LEU A 28 8.48 -2.72 -7.56
N GLU A 29 7.15 -2.89 -7.59
CA GLU A 29 6.49 -4.18 -7.34
C GLU A 29 6.98 -5.27 -8.30
N ARG A 30 7.06 -4.96 -9.60
CA ARG A 30 7.56 -5.90 -10.60
C ARG A 30 9.02 -6.25 -10.36
N TYR A 31 9.87 -5.27 -10.11
CA TYR A 31 11.30 -5.52 -9.87
C TYR A 31 11.54 -6.28 -8.56
N ALA A 32 10.79 -5.99 -7.50
CA ALA A 32 10.87 -6.71 -6.24
C ALA A 32 10.44 -8.18 -6.41
N LEU A 33 9.35 -8.44 -7.13
CA LEU A 33 8.88 -9.81 -7.41
C LEU A 33 9.85 -10.58 -8.31
N LEU A 34 10.35 -9.95 -9.38
CA LEU A 34 11.32 -10.58 -10.28
C LEU A 34 12.65 -10.87 -9.57
N GLY A 35 13.13 -9.92 -8.75
CA GLY A 35 14.32 -10.10 -7.93
C GLY A 35 14.15 -11.23 -6.91
N ALA A 36 13.03 -11.26 -6.19
CA ALA A 36 12.74 -12.33 -5.24
C ALA A 36 12.63 -13.70 -5.94
N ALA A 37 11.97 -13.77 -7.10
CA ALA A 37 11.84 -15.00 -7.88
C ALA A 37 13.20 -15.48 -8.40
N ALA A 38 14.06 -14.57 -8.87
CA ALA A 38 15.40 -14.91 -9.34
C ALA A 38 16.27 -15.46 -8.20
N VAL A 39 16.22 -14.86 -7.01
CA VAL A 39 16.95 -15.34 -5.83
C VAL A 39 16.40 -16.69 -5.39
N TRP A 40 15.09 -16.88 -5.35
CA TRP A 40 14.47 -18.17 -5.04
C TRP A 40 14.90 -19.26 -6.02
N ALA A 41 14.88 -18.97 -7.32
CA ALA A 41 15.33 -19.90 -8.35
C ALA A 41 16.80 -20.29 -8.16
N TRP A 42 17.67 -19.32 -7.85
CA TRP A 42 19.08 -19.56 -7.61
C TRP A 42 19.34 -20.41 -6.36
N ILE A 43 18.64 -20.13 -5.25
CA ILE A 43 18.74 -20.95 -4.03
C ILE A 43 18.28 -22.37 -4.31
N PHE A 44 17.19 -22.54 -5.07
CA PHE A 44 16.67 -23.86 -5.40
C PHE A 44 17.63 -24.68 -6.27
N THR A 45 18.32 -24.06 -7.22
CA THR A 45 19.27 -24.77 -8.11
C THR A 45 20.63 -25.04 -7.46
N ASN A 46 21.08 -24.19 -6.52
CA ASN A 46 22.43 -24.28 -5.92
C ASN A 46 22.42 -24.73 -4.46
N GLY A 47 21.25 -24.85 -3.82
CA GLY A 47 21.15 -25.16 -2.38
C GLY A 47 21.26 -26.63 -2.01
N GLY A 48 21.41 -27.52 -2.99
CA GLY A 48 21.72 -28.94 -2.75
C GLY A 48 23.16 -29.17 -2.28
N ASP A 49 24.07 -28.27 -2.63
CA ASP A 49 25.44 -28.28 -2.10
C ASP A 49 25.43 -27.62 -0.73
N SER A 50 25.76 -28.38 0.31
CA SER A 50 25.63 -28.09 1.75
C SER A 50 26.45 -26.89 2.29
N SER A 51 26.83 -25.95 1.43
CA SER A 51 27.65 -24.78 1.74
C SER A 51 26.86 -23.46 1.89
N LEU A 52 25.54 -23.44 1.74
CA LEU A 52 24.79 -22.19 1.91
C LEU A 52 24.68 -21.79 3.40
N PRO A 53 24.99 -20.55 3.77
CA PRO A 53 24.78 -20.07 5.12
C PRO A 53 23.28 -20.10 5.45
N PRO A 54 22.87 -20.44 6.69
CA PRO A 54 21.45 -20.52 7.09
C PRO A 54 20.65 -19.24 6.82
N GLY A 55 21.33 -18.09 6.79
CA GLY A 55 20.72 -16.78 6.52
C GLY A 55 20.27 -16.56 5.06
N ALA A 56 20.76 -17.34 4.10
CA ALA A 56 20.49 -17.11 2.68
C ALA A 56 19.00 -17.25 2.31
N TRP A 57 18.26 -18.08 3.05
CA TRP A 57 16.83 -18.33 2.85
C TRP A 57 15.94 -17.12 3.18
N TYR A 58 16.44 -16.14 3.94
CA TYR A 58 15.68 -14.94 4.28
C TYR A 58 15.84 -13.81 3.27
N ILE A 59 16.81 -13.90 2.35
CA ILE A 59 17.12 -12.82 1.39
C ILE A 59 15.90 -12.45 0.52
N PRO A 60 15.15 -13.40 -0.07
CA PRO A 60 13.96 -13.05 -0.86
C PRO A 60 12.87 -12.35 -0.03
N SER A 61 12.69 -12.78 1.22
CA SER A 61 11.70 -12.20 2.14
C SER A 61 12.04 -10.76 2.50
N VAL A 62 13.32 -10.46 2.73
CA VAL A 62 13.81 -9.10 2.99
C VAL A 62 13.62 -8.19 1.76
N LEU A 63 13.84 -8.71 0.55
CA LEU A 63 13.59 -7.96 -0.70
C LEU A 63 12.11 -7.58 -0.87
N VAL A 64 11.20 -8.52 -0.62
CA VAL A 64 9.76 -8.22 -0.69
C VAL A 64 9.34 -7.23 0.40
N LEU A 65 9.87 -7.39 1.62
CA LEU A 65 9.56 -6.51 2.75
C LEU A 65 10.02 -5.07 2.52
N THR A 66 11.25 -4.89 2.01
CA THR A 66 11.79 -3.56 1.69
C THR A 66 11.01 -2.91 0.54
N GLY A 67 10.61 -3.69 -0.47
CA GLY A 67 9.71 -3.23 -1.53
C GLY A 67 8.35 -2.76 -1.00
N ALA A 68 7.76 -3.51 -0.08
CA ALA A 68 6.49 -3.16 0.57
C ALA A 68 6.59 -1.90 1.45
N LEU A 69 7.72 -1.73 2.17
CA LEU A 69 7.94 -0.54 2.97
C LEU A 69 8.06 0.71 2.08
N ARG A 70 8.78 0.59 0.97
CA ARG A 70 8.93 1.68 0.00
C ARG A 70 7.59 2.04 -0.66
N SER A 71 6.77 1.06 -1.04
CA SER A 71 5.45 1.33 -1.61
C SER A 71 4.51 1.99 -0.60
N LEU A 72 4.63 1.67 0.68
CA LEU A 72 3.90 2.34 1.76
C LEU A 72 4.27 3.83 1.86
N THR A 73 5.56 4.17 1.78
CA THR A 73 6.00 5.57 1.77
C THR A 73 5.40 6.34 0.61
N LEU A 74 5.46 5.80 -0.62
CA LEU A 74 4.88 6.43 -1.80
C LEU A 74 3.35 6.60 -1.67
N TRP A 75 2.67 5.64 -1.04
CA TRP A 75 1.23 5.75 -0.78
C TRP A 75 0.90 6.89 0.20
N LEU A 76 1.71 7.08 1.23
CA LEU A 76 1.55 8.21 2.16
C LEU A 76 1.74 9.55 1.46
N ASP A 77 2.72 9.65 0.56
CA ASP A 77 2.96 10.87 -0.21
C ASP A 77 1.78 11.19 -1.14
N VAL A 78 1.28 10.19 -1.88
CA VAL A 78 0.07 10.33 -2.71
C VAL A 78 -1.13 10.75 -1.87
N ARG A 79 -1.26 10.21 -0.66
CA ARG A 79 -2.35 10.59 0.26
C ARG A 79 -2.25 12.05 0.69
N ASN A 80 -1.05 12.54 1.00
CA ASN A 80 -0.85 13.94 1.37
C ASN A 80 -1.22 14.88 0.22
N ILE A 81 -0.82 14.54 -1.01
CA ILE A 81 -1.19 15.29 -2.22
C ILE A 81 -2.72 15.29 -2.41
N ALA A 82 -3.38 14.15 -2.25
CA ALA A 82 -4.83 14.04 -2.39
C ALA A 82 -5.58 14.87 -1.34
N VAL A 83 -5.10 14.91 -0.09
CA VAL A 83 -5.67 15.76 0.96
C VAL A 83 -5.52 17.23 0.60
N TYR A 84 -4.34 17.65 0.14
CA TYR A 84 -4.09 19.03 -0.29
C TYR A 84 -5.04 19.48 -1.42
N ILE A 85 -5.20 18.65 -2.47
CA ILE A 85 -6.13 18.95 -3.57
C ILE A 85 -7.57 19.14 -3.04
N ARG A 86 -8.01 18.26 -2.15
CA ARG A 86 -9.36 18.29 -1.59
C ARG A 86 -9.60 19.53 -0.71
N GLU A 87 -8.63 19.88 0.13
CA GLU A 87 -8.81 20.93 1.13
C GLU A 87 -8.57 22.32 0.56
N GLU A 88 -7.53 22.50 -0.26
CA GLU A 88 -7.09 23.83 -0.71
C GLU A 88 -7.61 24.16 -2.11
N VAL A 89 -7.43 23.24 -3.06
CA VAL A 89 -7.79 23.50 -4.47
C VAL A 89 -9.30 23.47 -4.68
N GLU A 90 -10.00 22.46 -4.14
CA GLU A 90 -11.45 22.37 -4.27
C GLU A 90 -12.21 23.43 -3.45
N SER A 91 -11.66 23.90 -2.32
CA SER A 91 -12.29 24.96 -1.51
C SER A 91 -12.19 26.33 -2.20
N ALA A 92 -11.02 26.66 -2.77
CA ALA A 92 -10.83 27.88 -3.55
C ALA A 92 -11.72 27.89 -4.82
N ALA A 93 -11.91 26.72 -5.45
CA ALA A 93 -12.78 26.60 -6.62
C ALA A 93 -14.28 26.76 -6.28
N LYS A 94 -14.74 26.31 -5.10
CA LYS A 94 -16.14 26.45 -4.66
C LYS A 94 -16.58 27.90 -4.48
N ASP A 95 -15.67 28.78 -4.07
CA ASP A 95 -15.96 30.21 -3.87
C ASP A 95 -16.17 30.95 -5.21
N SER A 96 -15.66 30.37 -6.30
CA SER A 96 -15.72 30.95 -7.64
C SER A 96 -17.02 30.62 -8.39
N ARG A 97 -18.14 31.26 -8.01
CA ARG A 97 -19.46 31.41 -8.70
C ARG A 97 -20.22 30.18 -9.22
N ASN A 98 -19.57 29.07 -9.55
CA ASN A 98 -20.19 27.83 -9.97
C ASN A 98 -19.85 26.78 -8.92
N ASN A 99 -20.84 26.42 -8.11
CA ASN A 99 -20.77 25.37 -7.08
C ASN A 99 -20.55 23.97 -7.72
N ILE A 100 -19.42 23.80 -8.41
CA ILE A 100 -19.02 22.57 -9.08
C ILE A 100 -18.38 21.70 -8.02
N ILE A 101 -19.10 20.66 -7.63
CA ILE A 101 -18.59 19.63 -6.73
C ILE A 101 -17.57 18.80 -7.51
N GLY A 102 -16.32 18.76 -7.03
CA GLY A 102 -15.27 17.92 -7.61
C GLY A 102 -15.67 16.44 -7.62
N TRP A 103 -15.18 15.69 -8.61
CA TRP A 103 -15.49 14.26 -8.77
C TRP A 103 -15.21 13.47 -7.49
N GLU A 104 -14.13 13.77 -6.79
CA GLU A 104 -13.75 13.07 -5.55
C GLU A 104 -14.75 13.32 -4.43
N THR A 105 -15.15 14.58 -4.24
CA THR A 105 -16.20 14.94 -3.29
C THR A 105 -17.53 14.29 -3.66
N TRP A 106 -17.90 14.26 -4.94
CA TRP A 106 -19.10 13.55 -5.41
C TRP A 106 -19.02 12.05 -5.13
N LEU A 107 -17.88 11.41 -5.41
CA LEU A 107 -17.65 9.98 -5.13
C LEU A 107 -17.75 9.68 -3.64
N ASP A 108 -17.18 10.54 -2.79
CA ASP A 108 -17.25 10.39 -1.35
C ASP A 108 -18.69 10.57 -0.84
N GLN A 109 -19.45 11.50 -1.41
CA GLN A 109 -20.89 11.64 -1.16
C GLN A 109 -21.67 10.39 -1.58
N GLN A 110 -21.37 9.77 -2.73
CA GLN A 110 -22.01 8.51 -3.13
C GLN A 110 -21.58 7.34 -2.23
N ARG A 111 -20.31 7.30 -1.81
CA ARG A 111 -19.77 6.28 -0.89
C ARG A 111 -20.37 6.39 0.51
N ASN A 112 -20.64 7.61 0.96
CA ASN A 112 -21.18 7.92 2.27
C ASN A 112 -22.69 8.15 2.29
N LYS A 113 -23.39 8.04 1.15
CA LYS A 113 -24.84 8.00 1.13
C LYS A 113 -25.29 6.89 2.08
N PRO A 114 -26.03 7.23 3.15
CA PRO A 114 -26.58 6.22 4.03
C PRO A 114 -27.62 5.47 3.21
N SER A 115 -27.26 4.30 2.69
CA SER A 115 -28.26 3.26 2.58
C SER A 115 -28.68 2.99 4.03
N ASP A 116 -29.92 3.30 4.38
CA ASP A 116 -30.45 3.15 5.74
C ASP A 116 -30.26 1.73 6.28
N ARG A 117 -30.14 0.72 5.40
CA ARG A 117 -29.80 -0.67 5.76
C ARG A 117 -28.30 -0.92 5.92
N THR A 118 -27.46 -0.14 5.27
CA THR A 118 -26.01 -0.35 5.25
C THR A 118 -25.29 0.49 6.31
N ALA A 119 -25.80 1.65 6.73
CA ALA A 119 -25.12 2.48 7.72
C ALA A 119 -25.09 1.85 9.13
N SER A 120 -26.22 1.26 9.55
CA SER A 120 -26.29 0.50 10.81
C SER A 120 -25.43 -0.76 10.73
N LYS A 121 -25.59 -1.53 9.65
CA LYS A 121 -24.81 -2.74 9.39
C LYS A 121 -23.32 -2.46 9.22
N ARG A 122 -22.93 -1.29 8.70
CA ARG A 122 -21.52 -0.86 8.52
C ARG A 122 -20.93 -0.35 9.82
N LYS A 123 -21.68 0.25 10.75
CA LYS A 123 -21.17 0.57 12.09
C LYS A 123 -20.92 -0.71 12.90
N GLU A 124 -21.85 -1.65 12.83
CA GLU A 124 -21.71 -2.98 13.44
C GLU A 124 -20.55 -3.76 12.80
N LEU A 125 -20.51 -3.81 11.46
CA LEU A 125 -19.46 -4.49 10.71
C LEU A 125 -18.12 -3.75 10.74
N MET A 126 -18.08 -2.43 10.94
CA MET A 126 -16.83 -1.69 11.20
C MET A 126 -16.35 -1.88 12.62
N GLY A 127 -17.22 -2.07 13.62
CA GLY A 127 -16.79 -2.52 14.95
C GLY A 127 -16.14 -3.90 14.87
N VAL A 128 -16.86 -4.86 14.28
CA VAL A 128 -16.35 -6.22 14.04
C VAL A 128 -15.12 -6.23 13.13
N LEU A 129 -15.07 -5.40 12.09
CA LEU A 129 -13.90 -5.30 11.22
C LEU A 129 -12.76 -4.60 11.92
N LYS A 130 -12.96 -3.54 12.70
CA LYS A 130 -11.87 -2.87 13.41
C LYS A 130 -11.25 -3.85 14.40
N ASP A 131 -12.08 -4.60 15.12
CA ASP A 131 -11.65 -5.67 16.03
C ASP A 131 -11.01 -6.84 15.28
N ALA A 132 -11.54 -7.19 14.11
CA ALA A 132 -10.94 -8.20 13.23
C ALA A 132 -9.71 -7.69 12.47
N PHE A 133 -9.48 -6.39 12.33
CA PHE A 133 -8.34 -5.78 11.64
C PHE A 133 -7.22 -5.53 12.65
N THR A 134 -7.49 -5.02 13.84
CA THR A 134 -6.50 -5.07 14.94
C THR A 134 -6.16 -6.52 15.29
N SER A 135 -7.13 -7.44 15.28
CA SER A 135 -6.88 -8.88 15.43
C SER A 135 -6.15 -9.49 14.23
N LYS A 136 -6.46 -9.13 12.98
CA LYS A 136 -5.76 -9.66 11.80
C LYS A 136 -4.38 -9.07 11.61
N TYR A 137 -4.12 -7.82 12.01
CA TYR A 137 -2.79 -7.22 11.95
C TYR A 137 -1.91 -7.80 13.07
N THR A 138 -2.46 -8.02 14.26
CA THR A 138 -1.76 -8.78 15.30
C THR A 138 -1.57 -10.26 14.92
N LEU A 139 -2.55 -10.92 14.30
CA LEU A 139 -2.43 -12.29 13.77
C LEU A 139 -1.56 -12.39 12.51
N MET A 140 -1.46 -11.35 11.68
CA MET A 140 -0.51 -11.29 10.56
C MET A 140 0.88 -11.01 11.06
N THR A 141 1.08 -10.16 12.07
CA THR A 141 2.39 -9.98 12.67
C THR A 141 2.80 -11.25 13.42
N ILE A 142 1.92 -11.83 14.25
CA ILE A 142 2.19 -13.09 14.96
C ILE A 142 2.35 -14.23 13.96
N GLY A 143 1.55 -14.28 12.89
CA GLY A 143 1.65 -15.26 11.82
C GLY A 143 2.91 -15.08 10.98
N PHE A 144 3.32 -13.84 10.69
CA PHE A 144 4.60 -13.53 10.05
C PHE A 144 5.76 -13.94 10.94
N TRP A 145 5.70 -13.64 12.25
CA TRP A 145 6.72 -14.05 13.24
C TRP A 145 6.72 -15.56 13.48
N LEU A 146 5.57 -16.24 13.48
CA LEU A 146 5.44 -17.69 13.59
C LEU A 146 5.87 -18.40 12.31
N LEU A 147 5.60 -17.84 11.13
CA LEU A 147 6.07 -18.38 9.86
C LEU A 147 7.58 -18.16 9.74
N LEU A 148 8.11 -17.02 10.18
CA LEU A 148 9.54 -16.82 10.40
C LEU A 148 10.11 -17.84 11.39
N PHE A 149 9.42 -18.12 12.49
CA PHE A 149 9.85 -19.07 13.52
C PHE A 149 9.77 -20.54 13.06
N VAL A 150 8.79 -20.90 12.24
CA VAL A 150 8.65 -22.24 11.65
C VAL A 150 9.67 -22.41 10.53
N VAL A 151 9.92 -21.38 9.72
CA VAL A 151 10.99 -21.40 8.70
C VAL A 151 12.38 -21.46 9.35
N THR A 152 12.62 -20.77 10.47
CA THR A 152 13.87 -20.90 11.23
C THR A 152 14.02 -22.26 11.89
N LEU A 153 12.94 -22.83 12.46
CA LEU A 153 12.98 -24.18 13.04
C LEU A 153 13.17 -25.26 11.97
N VAL A 154 12.34 -25.30 10.93
CA VAL A 154 12.42 -26.32 9.88
C VAL A 154 13.73 -26.20 9.09
N GLY A 155 14.18 -24.98 8.80
CA GLY A 155 15.49 -24.74 8.21
C GLY A 155 16.65 -25.15 9.13
N GLY A 156 16.53 -24.95 10.44
CA GLY A 156 17.51 -25.40 11.44
C GLY A 156 17.54 -26.92 11.67
N TYR A 157 16.40 -27.60 11.50
CA TYR A 157 16.31 -29.06 11.64
C TYR A 157 16.82 -29.81 10.40
N CYS A 158 16.65 -29.26 9.19
CA CYS A 158 17.21 -29.89 7.98
C CYS A 158 18.73 -29.74 7.83
N LEU A 159 19.36 -28.77 8.49
CA LEU A 159 20.82 -28.57 8.47
C LEU A 159 21.58 -29.40 9.53
N ARG A 160 20.87 -30.18 10.35
CA ARG A 160 21.46 -30.98 11.45
C ARG A 160 21.28 -32.49 11.28
N SER A 161 20.66 -32.92 10.17
CA SER A 161 20.60 -34.32 9.70
C SER A 161 21.56 -34.50 8.53
#